data_AF-A0A8T6ZWW7-F1
#
_entry.id   AF-A0A8T6ZWW7-F1
#
_cell.length_a   1.000
_cell.length_b   1.000
_cell.length_c   1.000
_cell.angle_alpha   90.00
_cell.angle_beta   90.00
_cell.angle_gamma   90.00
#
_symmetry.space_group_name_H-M   'P 1'
#
loop_
_entity.id
_entity.type
_entity.pdbx_description
1 polymer ?
#
loop_
_entity_poly.entity_id
_entity_poly.type
_entity_poly.pdbx_seq_one_letter_code
_entity_poly.pdbx_strand_id
1 'polypeptide(L)'
;MRHFGAAVLAASLLAGLPASAHHSIAAGFDMQSDISITGTITTMEFINPHARLFLEVEDDNGQTETWTVWFTSGNNLMRRGWRPTDLPVGETVTVTGFPARDGSPQTYGGETTLGDGRTLFGGNAPGQR
;
A
#
# COMPACT_ATOMS: atom_id res chain seq x y z
N MET A 1 -31.91 -54.35 38.05
CA MET A 1 -31.66 -53.99 36.64
C MET A 1 -32.55 -52.83 36.26
N ARG A 2 -31.99 -51.64 36.02
CA ARG A 2 -32.68 -50.47 35.45
C ARG A 2 -31.65 -49.72 34.61
N HIS A 3 -31.87 -49.65 33.31
CA HIS A 3 -31.10 -48.81 32.39
C HIS A 3 -31.66 -47.39 32.43
N PHE A 4 -30.79 -46.39 32.53
CA PHE A 4 -31.05 -45.03 32.05
C PHE A 4 -29.76 -44.53 31.40
N GLY A 5 -29.82 -44.36 30.08
CA GLY A 5 -28.79 -43.67 29.31
C GLY A 5 -29.12 -42.17 29.21
N ALA A 6 -28.09 -41.34 29.14
CA ALA A 6 -28.07 -40.00 28.54
C ALA A 6 -26.58 -39.60 28.44
N ALA A 7 -25.98 -39.70 27.26
CA ALA A 7 -25.89 -38.61 26.27
C ALA A 7 -24.85 -37.53 26.66
N VAL A 8 -23.69 -37.65 26.01
CA VAL A 8 -22.78 -36.63 25.45
C VAL A 8 -22.94 -35.20 25.98
N LEU A 9 -21.83 -34.61 26.44
CA LEU A 9 -21.36 -33.28 26.02
C LEU A 9 -19.91 -33.09 26.50
N ALA A 10 -18.96 -33.61 25.73
CA ALA A 10 -17.60 -33.09 25.78
C ALA A 10 -17.65 -31.67 25.16
N ALA A 11 -17.80 -30.66 26.00
CA ALA A 11 -17.71 -29.27 25.59
C ALA A 11 -16.25 -28.94 25.26
N SER A 12 -15.84 -29.23 24.03
CA SER A 12 -14.61 -28.70 23.46
C SER A 12 -14.75 -27.18 23.35
N LEU A 13 -14.23 -26.44 24.32
CA LEU A 13 -13.95 -25.01 24.14
C LEU A 13 -12.89 -24.91 23.04
N LEU A 14 -13.33 -24.76 21.78
CA LEU A 14 -12.49 -24.16 20.76
C LEU A 14 -12.31 -22.69 21.15
N ALA A 15 -11.31 -22.43 21.99
CA ALA A 15 -10.77 -21.09 22.17
C ALA A 15 -10.16 -20.66 20.83
N GLY A 16 -10.97 -20.01 20.00
CA GLY A 16 -10.50 -19.33 18.80
C GLY A 16 -9.57 -18.20 19.24
N LEU A 17 -8.27 -18.45 19.22
CA LEU A 17 -7.29 -17.37 19.33
C LEU A 17 -7.55 -16.40 18.16
N PRO A 18 -7.53 -15.08 18.39
CA PRO A 18 -7.60 -14.14 17.28
C PRO A 18 -6.41 -14.40 16.36
N ALA A 19 -6.67 -14.90 15.16
CA ALA A 19 -5.66 -14.96 14.12
C ALA A 19 -5.36 -13.52 13.70
N SER A 20 -4.29 -12.96 14.27
CA SER A 20 -3.79 -11.63 13.90
C SER A 20 -3.20 -11.71 12.49
N ALA A 21 -4.05 -11.50 11.48
CA ALA A 21 -3.61 -11.33 10.10
C ALA A 21 -3.42 -9.82 9.81
N HIS A 22 -2.54 -9.16 10.56
CA HIS A 22 -2.06 -7.81 10.21
C HIS A 22 -0.80 -7.94 9.36
N HIS A 23 -0.93 -8.37 8.10
CA HIS A 23 0.20 -8.31 7.18
C HIS A 23 0.51 -6.84 6.87
N SER A 24 1.67 -6.37 7.31
CA SER A 24 2.12 -5.02 6.99
C SER A 24 2.65 -5.03 5.56
N ILE A 25 2.05 -4.26 4.65
CA ILE A 25 2.64 -3.99 3.33
C ILE A 25 4.08 -3.49 3.49
N ALA A 26 4.35 -2.67 4.51
CA ALA A 26 5.68 -2.13 4.78
C ALA A 26 6.75 -3.22 5.02
N ALA A 27 6.39 -4.45 5.39
CA ALA A 27 7.35 -5.55 5.56
C ALA A 27 8.06 -5.92 4.24
N GLY A 28 7.42 -5.70 3.09
CA GLY A 28 8.00 -5.92 1.77
C GLY A 28 8.98 -4.83 1.33
N PHE A 29 9.09 -3.72 2.07
CA PHE A 29 9.86 -2.55 1.66
C PHE A 29 11.02 -2.27 2.62
N ASP A 30 12.10 -1.73 2.07
CA ASP A 30 13.24 -1.32 2.86
C ASP A 30 13.03 0.04 3.51
N MET A 31 12.41 0.02 4.70
CA MET A 31 12.21 1.20 5.52
C MET A 31 13.52 1.78 6.10
N GLN A 32 14.69 1.49 5.55
CA GLN A 32 15.96 2.14 5.88
C GLN A 32 16.54 2.93 4.71
N SER A 33 15.99 2.75 3.51
CA SER A 33 16.43 3.39 2.28
C SER A 33 15.29 4.18 1.67
N ASP A 34 15.61 5.28 1.04
CA ASP A 34 14.62 6.14 0.40
C ASP A 34 14.85 6.12 -1.12
N ILE A 35 13.77 6.17 -1.88
CA ILE A 35 13.80 6.30 -3.35
C ILE A 35 12.90 7.46 -3.78
N SER A 36 13.24 8.07 -4.92
CA SER A 36 12.40 9.04 -5.61
C SER A 36 12.23 8.59 -7.05
N ILE A 37 10.99 8.34 -7.47
CA ILE A 37 10.66 7.97 -8.85
C ILE A 37 9.79 9.06 -9.47
N THR A 38 10.02 9.36 -10.75
CA THR A 38 9.18 10.27 -11.52
C THR A 38 8.60 9.52 -12.69
N GLY A 39 7.29 9.56 -12.85
CA GLY A 39 6.62 8.80 -13.89
C GLY A 39 5.26 9.35 -14.25
N THR A 40 4.71 8.82 -15.33
CA THR A 40 3.39 9.19 -15.86
C THR A 40 2.32 8.29 -15.28
N ILE A 41 1.25 8.87 -14.72
CA ILE A 41 0.15 8.12 -14.14
C ILE A 41 -0.55 7.29 -15.21
N THR A 42 -0.59 5.97 -15.02
CA THR A 42 -1.42 5.07 -15.83
C THR A 42 -2.74 4.77 -15.14
N THR A 43 -2.74 4.63 -13.81
CA THR A 43 -3.96 4.35 -13.03
C THR A 43 -3.76 4.72 -11.55
N MET A 44 -4.80 5.28 -10.93
CA MET A 44 -4.88 5.40 -9.46
C MET A 44 -6.09 4.61 -8.93
N GLU A 45 -5.83 3.69 -8.01
CA GLU A 45 -6.83 2.87 -7.36
C GLU A 45 -6.98 3.24 -5.88
N PHE A 46 -8.09 3.90 -5.53
CA PHE A 46 -8.44 4.21 -4.15
C PHE A 46 -9.18 3.04 -3.47
N ILE A 47 -8.54 1.87 -3.45
CA ILE A 47 -9.10 0.66 -2.86
C ILE A 47 -8.64 0.45 -1.41
N ASN A 48 -9.26 -0.51 -0.72
CA ASN A 48 -8.90 -0.93 0.64
C ASN A 48 -8.49 -2.42 0.59
N PRO A 49 -7.49 -2.88 1.38
CA PRO A 49 -6.81 -2.15 2.47
C PRO A 49 -5.65 -1.26 2.03
N HIS A 50 -5.20 -1.34 0.77
CA HIS A 50 -4.07 -0.56 0.25
C HIS A 50 -4.41 0.05 -1.10
N ALA A 51 -4.36 1.37 -1.18
CA ALA A 51 -4.44 2.06 -2.45
C ALA A 51 -3.15 1.86 -3.25
N ARG A 52 -3.28 1.96 -4.58
CA ARG A 52 -2.18 1.74 -5.52
C ARG A 52 -2.17 2.83 -6.59
N LEU A 53 -1.00 3.38 -6.87
CA LEU A 53 -0.75 4.23 -8.03
C LEU A 53 0.19 3.49 -8.97
N PHE A 54 -0.19 3.40 -10.23
CA PHE A 54 0.62 2.80 -11.29
C PHE A 54 1.21 3.91 -12.14
N LEU A 55 2.51 3.82 -12.39
CA LEU A 55 3.27 4.80 -13.14
C LEU A 55 4.05 4.11 -14.27
N GLU A 56 4.16 4.75 -15.42
CA GLU A 56 5.25 4.46 -16.37
C GLU A 56 6.45 5.34 -16.01
N VAL A 57 7.58 4.72 -15.74
CA VAL A 57 8.85 5.39 -15.40
C VAL A 57 9.87 5.07 -16.48
N GLU A 58 10.53 6.09 -17.02
CA GLU A 58 11.63 5.92 -17.96
C GLU A 58 12.94 5.77 -17.18
N ASP A 59 13.70 4.70 -17.47
CA ASP A 59 15.02 4.47 -16.91
C ASP A 59 16.10 5.29 -17.64
N ASP A 60 17.34 5.26 -17.12
CA ASP A 60 18.48 5.96 -17.72
C ASP A 60 18.84 5.47 -19.13
N ASN A 61 18.32 4.32 -19.56
CA ASN A 61 18.52 3.74 -20.88
C ASN A 61 17.39 4.10 -21.86
N GLY A 62 16.41 4.90 -21.45
CA GLY A 62 15.23 5.24 -22.24
C GLY A 62 14.21 4.10 -22.35
N GLN A 63 14.33 3.07 -21.51
CA GLN A 63 13.33 2.00 -21.41
C GLN A 63 12.26 2.39 -20.39
N THR A 64 11.00 2.16 -20.76
CA THR A 64 9.87 2.40 -19.88
C THR A 64 9.54 1.14 -19.08
N GLU A 65 9.43 1.28 -17.76
CA GLU A 65 8.97 0.23 -16.87
C GLU A 65 7.74 0.69 -16.05
N THR A 66 6.82 -0.24 -15.82
CA THR A 66 5.64 0.01 -14.98
C THR A 66 5.99 -0.14 -13.51
N TRP A 67 5.84 0.93 -12.74
CA TRP A 67 6.00 0.95 -11.30
C TRP A 67 4.66 0.83 -10.57
N THR A 68 4.66 0.09 -9.45
CA THR A 68 3.54 0.09 -8.49
C THR A 68 3.92 0.82 -7.21
N VAL A 69 3.22 1.90 -6.92
CA VAL A 69 3.33 2.63 -5.65
C VAL A 69 2.22 2.16 -4.73
N TRP A 70 2.60 1.57 -3.61
CA TRP A 70 1.69 1.14 -2.55
C TRP A 70 1.51 2.24 -1.53
N PHE A 71 0.30 2.37 -0.99
CA PHE A 71 0.00 3.29 0.09
C PHE A 71 -0.76 2.61 1.23
N THR A 72 -1.18 3.40 2.22
CA THR A 72 -2.24 3.00 3.15
C THR A 72 -3.58 2.83 2.40
N SER A 73 -4.67 2.64 3.15
CA SER A 73 -6.01 2.51 2.59
C SER A 73 -6.46 3.74 1.81
N GLY A 74 -7.22 3.54 0.73
CA GLY A 74 -7.81 4.63 -0.05
C GLY A 74 -8.63 5.59 0.83
N ASN A 75 -9.32 5.06 1.84
CA ASN A 75 -10.05 5.88 2.81
C ASN A 75 -9.13 6.82 3.62
N ASN A 76 -7.95 6.35 4.01
CA ASN A 76 -6.97 7.19 4.70
C ASN A 76 -6.38 8.26 3.77
N LEU A 77 -6.12 7.93 2.51
CA LEU A 77 -5.65 8.91 1.51
C LEU A 77 -6.69 10.02 1.29
N MET A 78 -7.97 9.66 1.11
CA MET A 78 -9.06 10.63 0.98
C MET A 78 -9.16 11.57 2.19
N ARG A 79 -9.01 11.02 3.40
CA ARG A 79 -8.95 11.81 4.65
C ARG A 79 -7.74 12.74 4.72
N ARG A 80 -6.64 12.39 4.05
CA ARG A 80 -5.42 13.20 3.92
C ARG A 80 -5.47 14.19 2.75
N GLY A 81 -6.64 14.35 2.12
CA GLY A 81 -6.85 15.36 1.10
C GLY A 81 -6.61 14.90 -0.33
N TRP A 82 -6.24 13.63 -0.56
CA TRP A 82 -6.15 13.10 -1.93
C TRP A 82 -7.53 13.16 -2.58
N ARG A 83 -7.58 13.57 -3.85
CA ARG A 83 -8.79 13.48 -4.67
C ARG A 83 -8.45 12.81 -6.00
N PRO A 84 -9.37 12.02 -6.59
CA PRO A 84 -9.11 11.42 -7.89
C PRO A 84 -8.90 12.47 -8.98
N THR A 85 -9.51 13.64 -8.83
CA THR A 85 -9.36 14.78 -9.74
C THR A 85 -7.96 15.39 -9.76
N ASP A 86 -7.15 15.16 -8.71
CA ASP A 86 -5.77 15.66 -8.64
C ASP A 86 -4.77 14.71 -9.33
N LEU A 87 -5.21 13.51 -9.73
CA LEU A 87 -4.36 12.44 -10.28
C LEU A 87 -4.91 11.93 -11.62
N PRO A 88 -5.08 12.80 -12.64
CA PRO A 88 -5.53 12.35 -13.94
C PRO A 88 -4.49 11.45 -14.61
N VAL A 89 -4.98 10.45 -15.36
CA VAL A 89 -4.13 9.59 -16.21
C VAL A 89 -3.39 10.46 -17.23
N GLY A 90 -2.11 10.19 -17.42
CA GLY A 90 -1.23 10.95 -18.30
C GLY A 90 -0.47 12.09 -17.63
N GLU A 91 -0.78 12.44 -16.38
CA GLU A 91 -0.02 13.44 -15.63
C GLU A 91 1.30 12.86 -15.12
N THR A 92 2.35 13.68 -15.11
CA THR A 92 3.63 13.33 -14.51
C THR A 92 3.64 13.69 -13.03
N VAL A 93 4.04 12.74 -12.19
CA VAL A 93 4.20 12.94 -10.74
C VAL A 93 5.55 12.41 -10.27
N THR A 94 6.05 13.00 -9.19
CA THR A 94 7.22 12.49 -8.47
C THR A 94 6.78 11.90 -7.15
N VAL A 95 7.17 10.66 -6.88
CA VAL A 95 6.85 9.93 -5.65
C VAL A 95 8.13 9.65 -4.88
N THR A 96 8.15 10.04 -3.60
CA THR A 96 9.15 9.57 -2.65
C THR A 96 8.60 8.41 -1.84
N GLY A 97 9.44 7.44 -1.50
CA GLY A 97 9.01 6.26 -0.76
C GLY A 97 10.15 5.35 -0.34
N PHE A 98 9.78 4.14 0.07
CA PHE A 98 10.72 3.08 0.43
C PHE A 98 10.75 2.02 -0.67
N PRO A 99 11.93 1.63 -1.20
CA PRO A 99 12.01 0.67 -2.30
C PRO A 99 11.64 -0.75 -1.84
N ALA A 100 11.16 -1.59 -2.75
CA ALA A 100 10.91 -3.00 -2.46
C ALA A 100 12.22 -3.73 -2.13
N ARG A 101 12.18 -4.61 -1.12
CA ARG A 101 13.37 -5.37 -0.69
C ARG A 101 13.87 -6.36 -1.73
N ASP A 102 12.99 -6.83 -2.61
CA ASP A 102 13.31 -7.78 -3.67
C ASP A 102 13.81 -7.11 -4.96
N GLY A 103 13.89 -5.78 -4.99
CA GLY A 103 14.33 -5.01 -6.15
C GLY A 103 13.31 -4.91 -7.28
N SER A 104 12.06 -5.37 -7.08
CA SER A 104 10.99 -5.15 -8.04
C SER A 104 10.66 -3.66 -8.18
N PRO A 105 10.09 -3.20 -9.32
CA PRO A 105 9.72 -1.79 -9.57
C PRO A 105 8.48 -1.41 -8.75
N GLN A 106 8.65 -1.39 -7.43
CA GLN A 106 7.62 -1.12 -6.45
C GLN A 106 8.19 -0.26 -5.33
N THR A 107 7.36 0.64 -4.81
CA THR A 107 7.71 1.43 -3.64
C THR A 107 6.52 1.58 -2.70
N TYR A 108 6.80 1.68 -1.40
CA TYR A 108 5.81 2.14 -0.42
C TYR A 108 5.87 3.66 -0.35
N GLY A 109 4.87 4.30 -0.96
CA GLY A 109 4.82 5.73 -1.20
C GLY A 109 4.56 6.55 0.06
N GLY A 110 5.37 7.59 0.21
CA GLY A 110 5.35 8.53 1.31
C GLY A 110 4.72 9.86 0.93
N GLU A 111 5.25 10.50 -0.11
CA GLU A 111 4.75 11.75 -0.67
C GLU A 111 4.63 11.64 -2.19
N THR A 112 3.64 12.34 -2.75
CA THR A 112 3.44 12.46 -4.19
C THR A 112 3.33 13.92 -4.57
N THR A 113 4.33 14.43 -5.28
CA THR A 113 4.35 15.78 -5.83
C THR A 113 3.73 15.76 -7.22
N LEU A 114 2.69 16.57 -7.39
CA LEU A 114 1.94 16.72 -8.63
C LEU A 114 2.66 17.68 -9.59
N GLY A 115 2.30 17.67 -10.88
CA GLY A 115 2.86 18.59 -11.87
C GLY A 115 2.61 20.07 -11.55
N ASP A 116 1.57 20.39 -10.78
CA ASP A 116 1.28 21.75 -10.28
C ASP A 116 2.10 22.16 -9.04
N GLY A 117 2.97 21.28 -8.54
CA GLY A 117 3.83 21.50 -7.39
C GLY A 117 3.19 21.23 -6.03
N ARG A 118 1.91 20.88 -5.95
CA ARG A 118 1.30 20.42 -4.69
C ARG A 118 1.85 19.05 -4.31
N THR A 119 2.05 18.83 -3.01
CA THR A 119 2.46 17.53 -2.46
C THR A 119 1.34 16.91 -1.67
N LEU A 120 1.01 15.66 -1.98
CA LEU A 120 0.02 14.84 -1.30
C LEU A 120 0.71 13.82 -0.38
N PHE A 121 0.32 13.77 0.89
CA PHE A 121 0.93 12.87 1.88
C PHE A 121 0.25 11.50 1.92
N GLY A 122 1.02 10.45 1.68
CA GLY A 122 0.61 9.03 1.67
C GLY A 122 0.61 8.35 3.05
N GLY A 123 1.23 8.97 4.06
CA GLY A 123 1.22 8.49 5.44
C GLY A 123 2.54 7.98 6.00
N ASN A 124 3.56 7.78 5.15
CA ASN A 124 4.83 7.16 5.53
C ASN A 124 5.96 7.78 4.72
N ALA A 125 6.27 9.06 4.95
CA ALA A 125 7.32 9.73 4.17
C ALA A 125 8.73 9.41 4.69
N PRO A 126 9.69 9.21 3.77
CA PRO A 126 11.11 9.41 4.03
C PRO A 126 11.37 10.64 4.92
N GLY A 127 12.27 10.53 5.90
CA GLY A 127 12.67 11.65 6.77
C GLY A 127 11.70 12.05 7.89
N GLN A 128 10.49 11.50 7.98
CA GLN A 128 9.53 11.75 9.09
C GLN A 128 9.74 10.81 10.30
N ARG A 129 11.00 10.42 10.60
CA ARG A 129 11.34 9.49 11.71
C ARG A 129 11.71 10.21 12.99
#